data_AF-A0A918IJX3-F1
#
_entry.id   AF-A0A918IJX3-F1
#
_cell.length_a   1.000
_cell.length_b   1.000
_cell.length_c   1.000
_cell.angle_alpha   90.00
_cell.angle_beta   90.00
_cell.angle_gamma   90.00
#
_symmetry.space_group_name_H-M   'P 1'
#
loop_
_entity.id
_entity.type
_entity.pdbx_description
1 polymer ?
#
loop_
_entity_poly.entity_id
_entity_poly.type
_entity_poly.pdbx_seq_one_letter_code
_entity_poly.pdbx_strand_id
1 'polypeptide(L)' 'MIVADAGYGRSVSFRLALEERGWSYVMAVDPKEIARPADAEPYQPAYGGLWPTDSAPIPRGAPAAARPR' A
#
# COMPACT_ATOMS: atom_id res chain seq x y z
N MET A 1 -6.68 7.32 22.41
CA MET A 1 -5.32 7.27 21.81
C MET A 1 -4.90 5.82 21.74
N ILE A 2 -4.65 5.31 20.53
CA ILE A 2 -4.29 3.92 20.28
C ILE A 2 -2.81 3.83 19.90
N VAL A 3 -2.12 2.80 20.42
CA VAL A 3 -0.75 2.47 20.04
C VAL A 3 -0.75 1.12 19.35
N ALA A 4 -0.20 1.06 18.15
CA ALA A 4 -0.12 -0.16 17.35
C ALA A 4 1.33 -0.43 16.91
N ASP A 5 1.71 -1.71 16.84
CA ASP A 5 3.04 -2.11 16.39
C ASP A 5 3.14 -2.16 14.85
N ALA A 6 4.34 -2.44 14.33
CA ALA A 6 4.64 -2.45 12.90
C ALA A 6 3.86 -3.50 12.09
N GLY A 7 3.34 -4.55 12.73
CA GLY A 7 2.42 -5.51 12.12
C GLY A 7 1.14 -4.85 11.59
N TYR A 8 0.71 -3.76 12.21
CA TYR A 8 -0.47 -2.98 11.81
C TYR A 8 -0.15 -1.83 10.85
N GLY A 9 1.13 -1.47 10.69
CA GLY A 9 1.64 -0.46 9.73
C GLY A 9 1.07 -0.59 8.32
N ARG A 10 1.08 -1.83 7.82
CA ARG A 10 0.65 -2.19 6.46
C ARG A 10 -0.85 -2.33 6.28
N SER A 11 -1.61 -2.36 7.37
CA SER A 11 -3.06 -2.60 7.30
C SER A 11 -3.81 -1.30 6.98
N VAL A 12 -4.13 -1.13 5.70
CA VAL A 12 -4.94 0.01 5.22
C VAL A 12 -6.31 0.02 5.88
N SER A 13 -6.95 -1.15 6.03
CA SER A 13 -8.27 -1.26 6.67
C SER A 13 -8.24 -0.82 8.13
N PHE A 14 -7.16 -1.13 8.85
CA PHE A 14 -6.99 -0.71 10.24
C PHE A 14 -6.85 0.82 10.35
N ARG A 15 -6.01 1.44 9.51
CA ARG A 15 -5.85 2.91 9.50
C ARG A 15 -7.16 3.63 9.14
N LEU A 16 -7.87 3.16 8.12
CA LEU A 16 -9.16 3.74 7.72
C LEU A 16 -10.19 3.65 8.85
N ALA A 17 -10.28 2.51 9.54
CA ALA A 17 -11.23 2.35 10.64
C ALA A 17 -10.94 3.30 11.82
N LEU A 18 -9.68 3.68 12.05
CA LEU A 18 -9.30 4.67 13.08
C LEU A 18 -9.70 6.08 12.65
N GLU A 19 -9.48 6.42 11.38
CA GLU A 19 -9.83 7.72 10.79
C GLU A 19 -11.34 7.93 10.76
N GLU A 20 -12.11 6.95 10.29
CA GLU A 20 -13.58 6.98 10.25
C GLU A 20 -14.19 7.20 11.64
N ARG A 21 -13.52 6.69 12.69
CA ARG A 21 -13.94 6.84 14.09
C ARG A 21 -13.41 8.11 14.75
N GLY A 22 -12.59 8.89 14.05
CA GLY A 22 -11.95 10.10 14.59
C GLY A 22 -10.99 9.82 15.74
N TRP A 23 -10.36 8.64 15.77
CA TRP A 23 -9.48 8.24 16.87
C TRP A 23 -8.03 8.62 16.60
N SER A 24 -7.42 9.37 17.52
CA SER A 24 -5.98 9.64 17.48
C SER A 24 -5.18 8.36 17.72
N TYR A 25 -4.15 8.12 16.90
CA TYR A 25 -3.30 6.94 16.99
C TYR A 25 -1.83 7.25 16.75
N VAL A 26 -0.96 6.41 17.32
CA VAL A 26 0.48 6.35 17.02
C VAL A 26 0.77 4.91 16.62
N MET A 27 1.53 4.74 15.54
CA MET A 27 1.82 3.42 14.98
C MET A 27 3.30 3.30 14.66
N ALA A 28 3.91 2.20 15.10
CA ALA A 28 5.26 1.86 14.66
C ALA A 28 5.22 1.48 13.17
N VAL A 29 6.24 1.90 12.42
CA VAL A 29 6.43 1.53 11.02
C VAL A 29 7.65 0.62 10.91
N ASP A 30 7.62 -0.36 10.00
CA ASP A 30 8.81 -1.17 9.74
C ASP A 30 9.91 -0.28 9.17
N PRO A 31 11.17 -0.38 9.62
CA PRO A 31 12.24 0.52 9.18
C PRO A 31 12.56 0.44 7.68
N LYS A 32 12.09 -0.61 6.99
CA LYS A 32 12.20 -0.74 5.53
C LYS A 32 11.07 -0.04 4.78
N GLU A 33 10.01 0.38 5.46
CA GLU A 33 8.96 1.16 4.83
C GLU A 33 9.44 2.58 4.56
N ILE A 34 9.21 3.01 3.32
CA ILE A 34 9.52 4.36 2.86
C ILE A 34 8.21 5.01 2.49
N ALA A 35 7.83 6.06 3.21
CA ALA A 35 6.70 6.89 2.84
C ALA A 35 7.00 7.61 1.51
N ARG A 36 6.08 7.50 0.55
CA ARG A 36 6.11 8.28 -0.69
C ARG A 36 4.93 9.25 -0.70
N PRO A 37 5.08 10.43 -1.32
CA PRO A 37 3.94 11.30 -1.61
C PRO A 37 2.81 10.53 -2.30
N ALA A 38 1.55 10.93 -2.07
CA ALA A 38 0.39 10.26 -2.64
C ALA A 38 0.34 10.34 -4.18
N ASP A 39 0.97 11.37 -4.74
CA ASP A 39 1.14 11.65 -6.17
C ASP A 39 2.45 11.09 -6.74
N ALA A 40 3.19 10.27 -5.98
CA ALA A 40 4.41 9.67 -6.48
C ALA A 40 4.12 8.63 -7.58
N GLU A 41 4.62 8.89 -8.78
CA GLU A 41 4.55 7.94 -9.89
C GLU A 41 5.64 6.85 -9.78
N PRO A 42 5.32 5.57 -10.01
CA PRO A 42 6.33 4.52 -10.01
C PRO A 42 7.32 4.72 -11.15
N TYR A 43 8.61 4.75 -10.81
CA TYR A 43 9.66 4.74 -11.80
C TYR A 43 9.99 3.31 -12.22
N GLN A 44 9.90 3.02 -13.51
CA GLN A 44 10.35 1.76 -14.09
C GLN A 44 11.76 1.94 -14.66
N PRO A 45 12.81 1.39 -14.02
CA PRO A 45 14.17 1.47 -14.57
C PRO A 45 14.28 0.68 -15.87
N ALA A 46 15.21 1.10 -16.74
CA ALA A 46 15.57 0.32 -17.92
C ALA A 46 16.05 -1.07 -17.51
N TYR A 47 15.51 -2.10 -18.14
CA TYR A 47 15.81 -3.49 -17.80
C TYR A 47 17.27 -3.84 -18.18
N GLY A 48 18.06 -4.29 -17.20
CA GLY A 48 19.50 -4.54 -17.32
C GLY A 48 19.91 -5.98 -17.67
N GLY A 49 18.98 -6.85 -18.10
CA GLY A 49 19.34 -8.13 -18.74
C GLY A 49 19.55 -9.35 -17.85
N LEU A 50 19.30 -9.30 -16.53
CA LEU A 50 19.70 -10.37 -15.60
C LEU A 50 18.57 -11.28 -15.05
N TRP A 51 17.31 -11.08 -15.44
CA TRP A 51 16.15 -11.81 -14.87
C TRP A 51 15.15 -12.27 -15.94
N PRO A 52 14.63 -13.51 -15.93
CA PRO A 52 13.68 -13.98 -16.95
C PRO A 52 12.52 -13.00 -17.20
N THR A 53 12.28 -12.68 -18.47
CA THR A 53 11.41 -11.60 -18.95
C THR A 53 9.93 -12.00 -18.96
N ASP A 54 9.36 -12.40 -17.83
CA ASP A 54 7.89 -12.56 -17.70
C ASP A 54 7.23 -11.27 -17.15
N SER A 55 7.82 -10.11 -17.48
CA SER A 55 7.37 -8.79 -17.03
C SER A 55 6.31 -8.20 -17.96
N ALA A 56 5.18 -8.89 -18.11
CA ALA A 56 3.98 -8.20 -18.59
C ALA A 56 3.52 -7.23 -17.49
N PRO A 57 3.28 -5.94 -17.78
CA PRO A 57 2.78 -5.01 -16.78
C PRO A 57 1.41 -5.48 -16.27
N ILE A 58 1.29 -5.69 -14.96
CA ILE A 58 0.00 -5.95 -14.33
C ILE A 58 -0.85 -4.67 -14.51
N PRO A 59 -2.00 -4.71 -15.20
CA PRO A 59 -2.81 -3.53 -15.37
C PRO A 59 -3.28 -3.02 -14.01
N ARG A 60 -2.96 -1.77 -13.68
CA ARG A 60 -3.47 -1.10 -12.49
C ARG A 60 -4.90 -0.64 -12.74
N GLY A 61 -5.83 -1.28 -12.06
CA GLY A 61 -7.23 -0.84 -12.00
C GLY A 61 -8.15 -1.60 -12.95
N ALA A 62 -8.69 -2.71 -12.48
CA ALA A 62 -10.07 -3.06 -12.81
C ALA A 62 -10.89 -2.77 -11.54
N PRO A 63 -11.92 -1.91 -11.57
CA PRO A 63 -12.86 -1.84 -10.46
C PRO A 63 -13.42 -3.24 -10.27
N ALA A 64 -13.49 -3.71 -9.01
CA ALA A 64 -14.19 -4.93 -8.69
C ALA A 64 -15.61 -4.81 -9.26
N ALA A 65 -15.90 -5.56 -10.33
CA ALA A 65 -17.25 -5.63 -10.86
C ALA A 65 -18.15 -6.08 -9.71
N ALA A 66 -19.12 -5.22 -9.34
CA ALA A 66 -20.13 -5.56 -8.36
C ALA A 66 -20.82 -6.85 -8.83
N ARG A 67 -20.58 -7.96 -8.14
CA ARG A 67 -21.39 -9.16 -8.32
C ARG A 67 -22.80 -8.82 -7.82
N PRO A 68 -23.85 -8.97 -8.65
CA PRO A 68 -25.21 -8.89 -8.15
C PRO A 68 -25.45 -10.01 -7.12
N ARG A 69 -26.30 -9.67 -6.14
CA ARG A 69 -26.64 -10.45 -4.94
C ARG A 69 -27.09 -11.88 -5.22
#